data_AF-A0A838WDL6-F1
#
_entry.id   AF-A0A838WDL6-F1
#
_cell.length_a   1.000
_cell.length_b   1.000
_cell.length_c   1.000
_cell.angle_alpha   90.00
_cell.angle_beta   90.00
_cell.angle_gamma   90.00
#
_symmetry.space_group_name_H-M   'P 1'
#
loop_
_entity.id
_entity.type
_entity.pdbx_description
1 polymer ?
#
loop_
_entity_poly.entity_id
_entity_poly.type
_entity_poly.pdbx_seq_one_letter_code
_entity_poly.pdbx_strand_id
1 'polypeptide(L)'
;MKRSSRDPVDAWLDERTRSGPFPRGSGLPEAAFRGAAAGVLGGAVMMMTMKAGARALLPEGEDREPPPKKLVETLARSSGVELSDVQATAAGMGVHLGYSALWGAVYGAVQSRLHPPDALHGLLLGGLMYATSFPSFGLLPRLGVLPPPTQQPLEKAALPLGAHLVFGVATSTAFRALS
;
A
#
# COMPACT_ATOMS: atom_id res chain seq x y z
N MET A 1 11.78 -32.76 -47.69
CA MET A 1 10.93 -31.80 -46.95
C MET A 1 10.13 -32.58 -45.91
N LYS A 2 10.57 -32.67 -44.65
CA LYS A 2 9.86 -33.38 -43.57
C LYS A 2 9.14 -32.35 -42.69
N ARG A 3 7.81 -32.34 -42.69
CA ARG A 3 7.01 -31.61 -41.69
C ARG A 3 7.11 -32.38 -40.37
N SER A 4 7.80 -31.80 -39.39
CA SER A 4 7.76 -32.25 -38.01
C SER A 4 6.35 -32.02 -37.47
N SER A 5 5.57 -33.08 -37.25
CA SER A 5 4.34 -32.98 -36.46
C SER A 5 4.77 -32.73 -35.02
N ARG A 6 4.46 -31.56 -34.48
CA ARG A 6 4.58 -31.33 -33.04
C ARG A 6 3.61 -32.26 -32.34
N ASP A 7 4.08 -32.96 -31.30
CA ASP A 7 3.24 -33.89 -30.57
C ASP A 7 2.09 -33.13 -29.88
N PRO A 8 0.87 -33.68 -29.86
CA PRO A 8 -0.28 -33.05 -29.20
C PRO A 8 -0.04 -32.78 -27.72
N VAL A 9 0.83 -33.57 -27.09
CA VAL A 9 1.22 -33.42 -25.68
C VAL A 9 2.07 -32.16 -25.47
N ASP A 10 2.98 -31.85 -26.38
CA ASP A 10 3.81 -30.64 -26.31
C ASP A 10 2.95 -29.38 -26.48
N ALA A 11 1.98 -29.42 -27.40
CA ALA A 11 1.00 -28.34 -27.56
C ALA A 11 0.17 -28.11 -26.29
N TRP A 12 -0.20 -29.19 -25.60
CA TRP A 12 -1.01 -29.11 -24.38
C TRP A 12 -0.21 -28.64 -23.15
N LEU A 13 1.08 -28.98 -23.07
CA LEU A 13 2.00 -28.45 -22.06
C LEU A 13 2.33 -26.97 -22.30
N ASP A 14 2.45 -26.55 -23.55
CA ASP A 14 2.60 -25.14 -23.93
C ASP A 14 1.35 -24.30 -23.57
N GLU A 15 0.15 -24.86 -23.72
CA GLU A 15 -1.11 -24.18 -23.39
C GLU A 15 -1.30 -24.00 -21.88
N ARG A 16 -0.94 -25.01 -21.07
CA ARG A 16 -0.95 -24.90 -19.60
C ARG A 16 0.11 -23.96 -19.06
N THR A 17 1.30 -23.92 -19.69
CA THR A 17 2.34 -22.96 -19.29
C THR A 17 2.01 -21.54 -19.76
N ARG A 18 1.15 -21.37 -20.77
CA ARG A 18 0.62 -20.07 -21.21
C ARG A 18 -0.54 -19.52 -20.37
N SER A 19 -1.28 -20.39 -19.68
CA SER A 19 -2.46 -20.04 -18.87
C SER A 19 -2.15 -19.85 -17.38
N GLY A 20 -1.01 -19.21 -17.07
CA GLY A 20 -0.84 -18.59 -15.76
C GLY A 20 -1.89 -17.49 -15.55
N PRO A 21 -2.29 -17.16 -14.31
CA PRO A 21 -3.37 -16.21 -14.02
C PRO A 21 -3.07 -14.74 -14.39
N PHE A 22 -1.99 -14.48 -15.13
CA PHE A 22 -1.56 -13.14 -15.52
C PHE A 22 -1.32 -13.05 -17.02
N PRO A 23 -1.88 -12.03 -17.69
CA PRO A 23 -1.53 -11.76 -19.07
C PRO A 23 -0.04 -11.41 -19.17
N ARG A 24 0.70 -12.17 -19.98
CA ARG A 24 2.06 -11.83 -20.37
C ARG A 24 2.01 -10.58 -21.26
N GLY A 25 2.65 -9.48 -20.83
CA GLY A 25 3.02 -8.42 -21.77
C GLY A 25 2.83 -6.96 -21.38
N SER A 26 2.50 -6.60 -20.13
CA SER A 26 2.53 -5.18 -19.76
C SER A 26 3.97 -4.69 -19.66
N GLY A 27 4.30 -3.63 -20.42
CA GLY A 27 5.59 -2.97 -20.27
C GLY A 27 5.75 -2.44 -18.84
N LEU A 28 6.99 -2.33 -18.35
CA LEU A 28 7.28 -1.78 -17.01
C LEU A 28 6.50 -0.48 -16.68
N PRO A 29 6.33 0.49 -17.61
CA PRO A 29 5.56 1.70 -17.33
C PRO A 29 4.06 1.42 -17.10
N GLU A 30 3.47 0.49 -17.86
CA GLU A 30 2.07 0.11 -17.72
C GLU A 30 1.83 -0.63 -16.40
N ALA A 31 2.73 -1.56 -16.05
CA ALA A 31 2.65 -2.27 -14.78
C ALA A 31 2.81 -1.30 -13.59
N ALA A 32 3.72 -0.34 -13.66
CA ALA A 32 3.89 0.69 -12.64
C ALA A 32 2.64 1.58 -12.54
N PHE A 33 2.00 1.95 -13.66
CA PHE A 33 0.78 2.75 -13.66
C PHE A 33 -0.41 2.01 -13.04
N ARG A 34 -0.66 0.77 -13.47
CA ARG A 34 -1.68 -0.12 -12.88
C ARG A 34 -1.41 -0.33 -11.38
N GLY A 35 -0.14 -0.49 -11.02
CA GLY A 35 0.35 -0.54 -9.65
C GLY A 35 -0.01 0.72 -8.86
N ALA A 36 0.27 1.90 -9.40
CA ALA A 36 -0.04 3.17 -8.75
C ALA A 36 -1.55 3.32 -8.49
N ALA A 37 -2.38 3.01 -9.48
CA ALA A 37 -3.85 3.03 -9.34
C ALA A 37 -4.33 2.04 -8.27
N ALA A 38 -3.78 0.83 -8.26
CA ALA A 38 -4.06 -0.17 -7.23
C ALA A 38 -3.63 0.30 -5.83
N GLY A 39 -2.49 0.97 -5.73
CA GLY A 39 -2.00 1.57 -4.49
C GLY A 39 -2.92 2.66 -3.95
N VAL A 40 -3.43 3.54 -4.81
CA VAL A 40 -4.44 4.55 -4.43
C VAL A 40 -5.71 3.89 -3.88
N LEU A 41 -6.21 2.85 -4.54
CA LEU A 41 -7.37 2.09 -4.07
C LEU A 41 -7.10 1.44 -2.70
N GLY A 42 -5.94 0.79 -2.55
CA GLY A 42 -5.52 0.22 -1.27
C GLY A 42 -5.37 1.25 -0.16
N GLY A 43 -4.82 2.44 -0.48
CA GLY A 43 -4.70 3.57 0.45
C GLY A 43 -6.06 4.07 0.92
N ALA A 44 -7.02 4.22 0.01
CA ALA A 44 -8.38 4.61 0.36
C ALA A 44 -9.06 3.58 1.29
N VAL A 45 -8.90 2.28 1.00
CA VAL A 45 -9.40 1.21 1.88
C VAL A 45 -8.75 1.28 3.27
N MET A 46 -7.43 1.44 3.32
CA MET A 46 -6.69 1.58 4.57
C MET A 46 -7.17 2.77 5.41
N MET A 47 -7.42 3.93 4.80
CA MET A 47 -7.95 5.09 5.50
C MET A 47 -9.32 4.81 6.14
N MET A 48 -10.20 4.10 5.42
CA MET A 48 -11.50 3.68 5.96
C MET A 48 -11.32 2.68 7.10
N THR A 49 -10.44 1.69 6.96
CA THR A 49 -10.12 0.71 8.00
C THR A 49 -9.57 1.37 9.26
N MET A 50 -8.63 2.30 9.12
CA MET A 50 -8.04 3.03 10.24
C MET A 50 -9.11 3.86 10.96
N LYS A 51 -9.98 4.57 10.21
CA LYS A 51 -11.07 5.37 10.78
C LYS A 51 -12.11 4.52 11.50
N ALA A 52 -12.48 3.38 10.93
CA ALA A 52 -13.44 2.45 11.52
C ALA A 52 -12.85 1.79 12.78
N GLY A 53 -11.63 1.28 12.70
CA GLY A 53 -10.94 0.65 13.83
C GLY A 53 -10.68 1.63 14.97
N ALA A 54 -10.29 2.87 14.67
CA ALA A 54 -10.12 3.91 15.69
C ALA A 54 -11.42 4.22 16.44
N ARG A 55 -12.57 4.22 15.75
CA ARG A 55 -13.88 4.43 16.36
C ARG A 55 -14.33 3.24 17.22
N ALA A 56 -14.00 2.03 16.80
CA ALA A 56 -14.44 0.81 17.47
C ALA A 56 -13.56 0.40 18.66
N LEU A 57 -12.25 0.66 18.58
CA LEU A 57 -11.26 0.11 19.51
C LEU A 57 -10.65 1.15 20.46
N LEU A 58 -10.70 2.44 20.14
CA LEU A 58 -10.09 3.48 20.97
C LEU A 58 -11.15 4.16 21.85
N PRO A 59 -10.87 4.41 23.14
CA PRO A 59 -11.74 5.18 24.02
C PRO A 59 -12.17 6.54 23.44
N GLU A 60 -13.32 7.04 23.88
CA GLU A 60 -13.73 8.42 23.57
C GLU A 60 -12.77 9.42 24.21
N GLY A 61 -12.44 10.50 23.50
CA GLY A 61 -11.45 11.50 23.93
C GLY A 61 -10.01 11.19 23.53
N GLU A 62 -9.74 10.01 22.96
CA GLU A 62 -8.44 9.70 22.37
C GLU A 62 -8.15 10.49 21.10
N ASP A 63 -6.86 10.78 20.89
CA ASP A 63 -6.38 11.41 19.68
C ASP A 63 -6.49 10.44 18.50
N ARG A 64 -7.50 10.69 17.66
CA ARG A 64 -7.82 9.90 16.46
C ARG A 64 -7.39 10.60 15.18
N GLU A 65 -6.57 11.64 15.28
CA GLU A 65 -6.20 12.43 14.13
C GLU A 65 -5.21 11.67 13.23
N PRO A 66 -5.45 11.59 11.90
CA PRO A 66 -4.61 10.80 11.01
C PRO A 66 -3.15 11.28 10.99
N PRO A 67 -2.16 10.36 11.09
CA PRO A 67 -0.75 10.73 11.02
C PRO A 67 -0.33 11.59 9.80
N PRO A 68 -0.86 11.38 8.58
CA PRO A 68 -0.51 12.24 7.44
C PRO A 68 -0.91 13.70 7.60
N LYS A 69 -2.02 13.98 8.30
CA LYS A 69 -2.45 15.35 8.61
C LYS A 69 -1.45 16.00 9.57
N LYS A 70 -1.12 15.31 10.66
CA LYS A 70 -0.12 15.78 11.66
C LYS A 70 1.24 16.07 11.04
N LEU A 71 1.66 15.23 10.08
CA LEU A 71 2.89 15.45 9.31
C LEU A 71 2.82 16.77 8.53
N VAL A 72 1.75 16.99 7.77
CA VAL A 72 1.55 18.23 7.00
C VAL A 72 1.53 19.45 7.91
N GLU A 73 0.79 19.40 9.01
CA GLU A 73 0.74 20.52 9.95
C GLU A 73 2.10 20.80 10.60
N THR A 74 2.87 19.76 10.93
CA THR A 74 4.21 19.91 11.50
C THR A 74 5.15 20.59 10.52
N LEU A 75 5.11 20.20 9.24
CA LEU A 75 5.90 20.81 8.18
C LEU A 75 5.45 22.25 7.84
N ALA A 76 4.15 22.51 7.87
CA ALA A 76 3.59 23.84 7.65
C ALA A 76 4.03 24.80 8.77
N ARG A 77 3.89 24.38 10.03
CA ARG A 77 4.36 25.13 11.20
C ARG A 77 5.86 25.41 11.14
N SER A 78 6.69 24.43 10.77
CA SER A 78 8.15 24.65 10.64
C SER A 78 8.52 25.62 9.51
N SER A 79 7.62 25.84 8.55
CA SER A 79 7.81 26.74 7.42
C SER A 79 7.12 28.10 7.60
N GLY A 80 6.52 28.35 8.78
CA GLY A 80 5.76 29.57 9.05
C GLY A 80 4.46 29.70 8.24
N VAL A 81 3.93 28.58 7.73
CA VAL A 81 2.68 28.53 6.97
C VAL A 81 1.55 28.09 7.89
N GLU A 82 0.49 28.88 7.96
CA GLU A 82 -0.75 28.49 8.62
C GLU A 82 -1.68 27.79 7.62
N LEU A 83 -2.19 26.63 8.00
CA LEU A 83 -3.18 25.89 7.24
C LEU A 83 -4.48 25.84 8.04
N SER A 84 -5.60 26.10 7.38
CA SER A 84 -6.91 25.74 7.94
C SER A 84 -7.03 24.23 8.11
N ASP A 85 -7.93 23.80 9.00
CA ASP A 85 -8.19 22.38 9.25
C ASP A 85 -8.53 21.60 7.97
N VAL A 86 -9.31 22.23 7.08
CA VAL A 86 -9.68 21.68 5.77
C VAL A 86 -8.46 21.53 4.87
N GLN A 87 -7.58 22.53 4.81
CA GLN A 87 -6.34 22.47 4.02
C GLN A 87 -5.39 21.40 4.55
N ALA A 88 -5.17 21.35 5.86
CA ALA A 88 -4.32 20.34 6.50
C ALA A 88 -4.86 18.92 6.24
N THR A 89 -6.17 18.73 6.36
CA THR A 89 -6.83 17.46 6.05
C THR A 89 -6.66 17.07 4.59
N ALA A 90 -6.97 17.98 3.65
CA ALA A 90 -6.86 17.70 2.22
C ALA A 90 -5.41 17.39 1.80
N ALA A 91 -4.45 18.17 2.28
CA ALA A 91 -3.04 17.95 2.03
C ALA A 91 -2.55 16.63 2.65
N GLY A 92 -2.99 16.30 3.88
CA GLY A 92 -2.69 15.02 4.52
C GLY A 92 -3.23 13.83 3.73
N MET A 93 -4.46 13.93 3.20
CA MET A 93 -5.03 12.92 2.29
C MET A 93 -4.22 12.81 1.00
N GLY A 94 -3.83 13.94 0.41
CA GLY A 94 -2.99 13.98 -0.79
C GLY A 94 -1.64 13.29 -0.57
N VAL A 95 -0.95 13.59 0.53
CA VAL A 95 0.31 12.93 0.92
C VAL A 95 0.10 11.43 1.09
N HIS A 96 -0.96 11.02 1.78
CA HIS A 96 -1.24 9.60 2.01
C HIS A 96 -1.46 8.86 0.69
N LEU A 97 -2.37 9.36 -0.17
CA LEU A 97 -2.68 8.72 -1.44
C LEU A 97 -1.50 8.76 -2.41
N GLY A 98 -0.71 9.84 -2.42
CA GLY A 98 0.53 9.92 -3.21
C GLY A 98 1.56 8.89 -2.77
N TYR A 99 1.75 8.72 -1.46
CA TYR A 99 2.63 7.69 -0.93
C TYR A 99 2.13 6.27 -1.21
N SER A 100 0.82 6.05 -1.10
CA SER A 100 0.17 4.79 -1.49
C SER A 100 0.36 4.49 -2.98
N ALA A 101 0.23 5.49 -3.86
CA ALA A 101 0.48 5.35 -5.29
C ALA A 101 1.93 4.97 -5.58
N LEU A 102 2.90 5.58 -4.89
CA LEU A 102 4.31 5.24 -5.01
C LEU A 102 4.57 3.76 -4.68
N TRP A 103 4.07 3.28 -3.54
CA TRP A 103 4.22 1.87 -3.15
C TRP A 103 3.47 0.91 -4.06
N GLY A 104 2.30 1.30 -4.54
CA GLY A 104 1.57 0.56 -5.57
C GLY A 104 2.37 0.44 -6.87
N ALA A 105 3.02 1.50 -7.33
CA ALA A 105 3.86 1.48 -8.52
C ALA A 105 5.05 0.53 -8.37
N VAL A 106 5.71 0.55 -7.20
CA VAL A 106 6.78 -0.40 -6.84
C VAL A 106 6.24 -1.84 -6.89
N TYR A 107 5.07 -2.10 -6.31
CA TYR A 107 4.43 -3.41 -6.34
C TYR A 107 4.16 -3.90 -7.77
N GLY A 108 3.56 -3.06 -8.62
CA GLY A 108 3.27 -3.42 -10.01
C GLY A 108 4.53 -3.69 -10.82
N ALA A 109 5.58 -2.87 -10.65
CA ALA A 109 6.88 -3.09 -11.28
C ALA A 109 7.51 -4.43 -10.85
N VAL A 110 7.44 -4.78 -9.57
CA VAL A 110 7.95 -6.07 -9.04
C VAL A 110 7.14 -7.24 -9.61
N GLN A 111 5.80 -7.17 -9.60
CA GLN A 111 4.95 -8.24 -10.16
C GLN A 111 5.26 -8.50 -11.64
N SER A 112 5.46 -7.44 -12.43
CA SER A 112 5.76 -7.57 -13.87
C SER A 112 7.09 -8.27 -14.18
N ARG A 113 8.05 -8.23 -13.25
CA ARG A 113 9.38 -8.81 -13.44
C ARG A 113 9.53 -10.20 -12.83
N LEU A 114 9.03 -10.37 -11.61
CA LEU A 114 9.32 -11.56 -10.79
C LEU A 114 8.16 -12.57 -10.76
N HIS A 115 6.96 -12.18 -11.21
CA HIS A 115 5.73 -13.00 -11.19
C HIS A 115 5.50 -13.82 -9.90
N PRO A 116 5.71 -13.27 -8.70
CA PRO A 116 5.62 -14.06 -7.50
C PRO A 116 4.15 -14.21 -7.00
N PRO A 117 3.86 -15.12 -6.05
CA PRO A 117 2.50 -15.39 -5.57
C PRO A 117 1.87 -14.17 -4.83
N ASP A 118 0.71 -13.71 -5.29
CA ASP A 118 0.13 -12.40 -4.93
C ASP A 118 -0.11 -12.15 -3.43
N ALA A 119 -0.67 -13.14 -2.72
CA ALA A 119 -1.16 -12.92 -1.36
C ALA A 119 -0.03 -12.67 -0.35
N LEU A 120 1.10 -13.38 -0.54
CA LEU A 120 2.29 -13.21 0.30
C LEU A 120 2.96 -11.85 0.04
N HIS A 121 2.92 -11.35 -1.20
CA HIS A 121 3.55 -10.09 -1.58
C HIS A 121 2.75 -8.87 -1.11
N GLY A 122 1.42 -8.94 -1.12
CA GLY A 122 0.57 -7.91 -0.52
C GLY A 122 0.88 -7.72 0.96
N LEU A 123 0.95 -8.82 1.73
CA LEU A 123 1.28 -8.75 3.16
C LEU A 123 2.71 -8.25 3.42
N LEU A 124 3.68 -8.68 2.61
CA LEU A 124 5.06 -8.20 2.70
C LEU A 124 5.17 -6.70 2.37
N LEU A 125 4.44 -6.22 1.36
CA LEU A 125 4.37 -4.80 1.02
C LEU A 125 3.80 -3.98 2.18
N GLY A 126 2.67 -4.43 2.76
CA GLY A 126 2.07 -3.81 3.93
C GLY A 126 3.01 -3.79 5.14
N GLY A 127 3.66 -4.92 5.42
CA GLY A 127 4.64 -5.05 6.48
C GLY A 127 5.86 -4.15 6.30
N LEU A 128 6.40 -4.06 5.08
CA LEU A 128 7.52 -3.18 4.75
C LEU A 128 7.14 -1.71 4.91
N MET A 129 5.98 -1.31 4.38
CA MET A 129 5.48 0.06 4.51
C MET A 129 5.28 0.45 5.98
N TYR A 130 4.73 -0.44 6.80
CA TYR A 130 4.64 -0.26 8.24
C TYR A 130 6.02 -0.10 8.89
N ALA A 131 6.96 -1.00 8.59
CA ALA A 131 8.30 -1.01 9.17
C ALA A 131 9.12 0.24 8.83
N THR A 132 8.90 0.86 7.68
CA THR A 132 9.56 2.14 7.32
C THR A 132 8.94 3.36 8.00
N SER A 133 7.68 3.30 8.42
CA SER A 133 6.92 4.49 8.82
C SER A 133 6.76 4.63 10.34
N PHE A 134 6.62 3.53 11.07
CA PHE A 134 6.15 3.53 12.47
C PHE A 134 7.17 3.15 13.56
N PRO A 135 8.10 2.21 13.36
CA PRO A 135 9.11 1.90 14.39
C PRO A 135 9.89 3.13 14.84
N SER A 136 10.62 3.06 15.95
CA SER A 136 11.36 4.21 16.51
C SER A 136 12.36 4.85 15.53
N PHE A 137 12.80 4.10 14.50
CA PHE A 137 13.66 4.58 13.40
C PHE A 137 12.88 5.03 12.16
N GLY A 138 11.56 4.87 12.15
CA GLY A 138 10.66 5.23 11.07
C GLY A 138 10.46 6.74 10.95
N LEU A 139 9.86 7.14 9.82
CA LEU A 139 9.72 8.55 9.47
C LEU A 139 8.91 9.33 10.51
N LEU A 140 7.84 8.75 11.07
CA LEU A 140 6.92 9.47 11.94
C LEU A 140 7.51 9.79 13.32
N PRO A 141 8.17 8.85 14.04
CA PRO A 141 8.81 9.18 15.32
C PRO A 141 9.98 10.15 15.17
N ARG A 142 10.78 10.04 14.09
CA ARG A 142 11.93 10.93 13.85
C ARG A 142 11.53 12.36 13.54
N LEU A 143 10.35 12.55 12.93
CA LEU A 143 9.77 13.87 12.70
C LEU A 143 8.94 14.39 13.88
N GLY A 144 8.90 13.65 15.01
CA GLY A 144 8.13 14.04 16.20
C GLY A 144 6.62 14.01 16.00
N VAL A 145 6.12 13.32 14.96
CA VAL A 145 4.70 13.32 14.58
C VAL A 145 3.88 12.41 15.49
N LEU A 146 4.43 11.25 15.88
CA LEU A 146 3.85 10.34 16.88
C LEU A 146 4.95 9.62 17.68
N PRO A 147 4.70 9.25 18.94
CA PRO A 147 5.60 8.38 19.69
C PRO A 147 5.65 6.97 19.06
N PRO A 148 6.76 6.21 19.21
CA PRO A 148 6.87 4.87 18.66
C PRO A 148 5.83 3.90 19.26
N PRO A 149 5.42 2.84 18.52
CA PRO A 149 4.42 1.88 18.98
C PRO A 149 4.72 1.22 20.33
N THR A 150 6.00 1.07 20.70
CA THR A 150 6.43 0.49 21.98
C THR A 150 6.10 1.35 23.20
N GLN A 151 5.71 2.61 23.00
CA GLN A 151 5.31 3.55 24.05
C GLN A 151 3.80 3.78 24.10
N GLN A 152 3.02 3.01 23.33
CA GLN A 152 1.58 3.15 23.24
C GLN A 152 0.87 1.89 23.76
N PRO A 153 -0.38 2.01 24.27
CA PRO A 153 -1.25 0.87 24.51
C PRO A 153 -1.32 -0.06 23.28
N LEU A 154 -1.45 -1.36 23.52
CA LEU A 154 -1.37 -2.39 22.48
C LEU A 154 -2.38 -2.15 21.35
N GLU A 155 -3.59 -1.70 21.69
CA GLU A 155 -4.68 -1.44 20.75
C GLU A 155 -4.31 -0.31 19.78
N LYS A 156 -3.67 0.74 20.28
CA LYS A 156 -3.17 1.86 19.47
C LYS A 156 -1.97 1.48 18.63
N ALA A 157 -1.10 0.61 19.14
CA ALA A 157 0.07 0.13 18.42
C ALA A 157 -0.32 -0.87 17.30
N ALA A 158 -1.30 -1.74 17.55
CA ALA A 158 -1.72 -2.78 16.62
C ALA A 158 -2.62 -2.27 15.49
N LEU A 159 -3.42 -1.23 15.74
CA LEU A 159 -4.35 -0.69 14.75
C LEU A 159 -3.65 -0.23 13.46
N PRO A 160 -2.56 0.58 13.49
CA PRO A 160 -1.81 0.92 12.29
C PRO A 160 -1.24 -0.30 11.58
N LEU A 161 -0.72 -1.30 12.31
CA LEU A 161 -0.19 -2.53 11.70
C LEU A 161 -1.29 -3.25 10.89
N GLY A 162 -2.46 -3.46 11.50
CA GLY A 162 -3.61 -4.08 10.83
C GLY A 162 -4.04 -3.32 9.58
N ALA A 163 -4.11 -1.98 9.66
CA ALA A 163 -4.47 -1.13 8.53
C ALA A 163 -3.46 -1.26 7.37
N HIS A 164 -2.16 -1.37 7.65
CA HIS A 164 -1.13 -1.56 6.62
C HIS A 164 -1.16 -2.95 5.97
N LEU A 165 -1.52 -3.99 6.73
CA LEU A 165 -1.74 -5.32 6.15
C LEU A 165 -2.96 -5.31 5.20
N VAL A 166 -4.05 -4.63 5.60
CA VAL A 166 -5.22 -4.42 4.74
C VAL A 166 -4.87 -3.63 3.49
N PHE A 167 -4.05 -2.58 3.60
CA PHE A 167 -3.50 -1.87 2.44
C PHE A 167 -2.82 -2.82 1.46
N GLY A 168 -1.96 -3.70 1.96
CA GLY A 168 -1.22 -4.66 1.16
C GLY A 168 -2.13 -5.63 0.40
N VAL A 169 -3.13 -6.20 1.07
CA VAL A 169 -4.12 -7.10 0.48
C VAL A 169 -5.03 -6.38 -0.52
N ALA A 170 -5.49 -5.18 -0.18
CA ALA A 170 -6.35 -4.39 -1.07
C ALA A 170 -5.59 -3.97 -2.34
N THR A 171 -4.33 -3.56 -2.21
CA THR A 171 -3.47 -3.20 -3.34
C THR A 171 -3.21 -4.39 -4.24
N SER A 172 -2.85 -5.56 -3.70
CA SER A 172 -2.61 -6.75 -4.53
C SER A 172 -3.87 -7.19 -5.26
N THR A 173 -5.02 -7.17 -4.58
CA THR A 173 -6.32 -7.52 -5.17
C THR A 173 -6.71 -6.55 -6.28
N ALA A 174 -6.58 -5.24 -6.03
CA ALA A 174 -6.87 -4.21 -7.02
C ALA A 174 -5.93 -4.32 -8.23
N PHE A 175 -4.64 -4.56 -8.01
CA PHE A 175 -3.67 -4.73 -9.09
C PHE A 175 -4.02 -5.91 -9.99
N ARG A 176 -4.42 -7.05 -9.41
CA ARG A 176 -4.89 -8.21 -10.16
C ARG A 176 -6.12 -7.89 -11.00
N ALA A 177 -7.07 -7.14 -10.45
CA ALA A 177 -8.29 -6.76 -11.17
C ALA A 177 -8.03 -5.77 -12.32
N LEU A 178 -6.98 -4.96 -12.21
CA LEU A 178 -6.53 -4.01 -13.23
C LEU A 178 -5.57 -4.63 -14.26
N SER A 179 -5.17 -5.91 -14.08
CA SER A 179 -4.12 -6.55 -14.87
C SER A 179 -4.65 -7.51 -15.91
#